data_AF-A0A7L5YN76-F1
#
_entry.id   AF-A0A7L5YN76-F1
#
_cell.length_a   1.000
_cell.length_b   1.000
_cell.length_c   1.000
_cell.angle_alpha   90.00
_cell.angle_beta   90.00
_cell.angle_gamma   90.00
#
_symmetry.space_group_name_H-M   'P 1'
#
loop_
_entity.id
_entity.type
_entity.pdbx_description
1 polymer ?
#
loop_
_entity_poly.entity_id
_entity_poly.type
_entity_poly.pdbx_seq_one_letter_code
_entity_poly.pdbx_strand_id
1 'polypeptide(L)'
;MGFASATAGETYAVVGENNSPSGWAAAFNSVGNGVWIGTAMSREALRVHLGDVVVDEGNLEVGGTKSAVVDTQDGRRLLYAEEAAEVWFADYGFDRLVGGSSKITIDPVFAQTVNLGQPYHVFVQVYGEADVYVTDRSIVGFEVRLRQGDPNVEFSYRIVAKRLGFEDQRLESARWADGKSHLQPEWPMNAPNLVLPSVSETP
;
A
#
# COMPACT_ATOMS: atom_id res chain seq x y z
N MET A 1 17.04 7.69 -32.02
CA MET A 1 17.95 6.99 -31.08
C MET A 1 18.28 7.97 -29.96
N GLY A 2 18.05 7.59 -28.69
CA GLY A 2 18.57 8.30 -27.53
C GLY A 2 19.55 7.37 -26.81
N PHE A 3 20.80 7.80 -26.61
CA PHE A 3 21.85 7.03 -25.93
C PHE A 3 22.44 7.85 -24.79
N ALA A 4 22.76 7.19 -23.69
CA ALA A 4 23.55 7.76 -22.60
C ALA A 4 24.40 6.65 -21.95
N SER A 5 25.68 6.92 -21.67
CA SER A 5 26.62 5.97 -21.04
C SER A 5 27.62 6.71 -20.16
N ALA A 6 28.09 6.11 -19.05
CA ALA A 6 29.11 6.74 -18.20
C ALA A 6 29.95 5.75 -17.39
N THR A 7 31.20 6.14 -17.11
CA THR A 7 32.10 5.55 -16.07
C THR A 7 32.71 6.62 -15.14
N ALA A 8 32.40 7.89 -15.34
CA ALA A 8 32.36 8.99 -14.36
C ALA A 8 31.43 10.09 -14.91
N GLY A 9 30.82 10.91 -14.04
CA GLY A 9 29.49 11.53 -14.23
C GLY A 9 29.28 12.56 -15.36
N GLU A 10 28.05 13.04 -15.61
CA GLU A 10 26.74 12.41 -15.39
C GLU A 10 25.91 12.58 -16.67
N THR A 11 25.16 11.54 -17.06
CA THR A 11 24.73 11.37 -18.46
C THR A 11 23.21 11.44 -18.62
N TYR A 12 22.76 11.88 -19.79
CA TYR A 12 21.34 12.06 -20.12
C TYR A 12 21.06 11.63 -21.55
N ALA A 13 19.98 10.89 -21.78
CA ALA A 13 19.55 10.56 -23.14
C ALA A 13 18.42 11.48 -23.65
N VAL A 14 17.57 12.06 -22.79
CA VAL A 14 16.61 13.12 -23.18
C VAL A 14 16.36 14.07 -22.00
N VAL A 15 16.28 15.38 -22.27
CA VAL A 15 15.84 16.45 -21.36
C VAL A 15 14.77 17.29 -22.07
N GLY A 16 13.66 17.60 -21.40
CA GLY A 16 12.60 18.47 -21.91
C GLY A 16 12.10 19.42 -20.82
N GLU A 17 11.96 20.70 -21.15
CA GLU A 17 11.52 21.77 -20.26
C GLU A 17 10.27 22.43 -20.84
N ASN A 18 9.27 22.70 -20.00
CA ASN A 18 8.10 23.46 -20.39
C ASN A 18 7.69 24.41 -19.25
N ASN A 19 7.73 25.71 -19.52
CA ASN A 19 7.36 26.77 -18.59
C ASN A 19 5.95 27.34 -18.84
N SER A 20 5.10 26.59 -19.55
CA SER A 20 3.71 26.97 -19.79
C SER A 20 2.79 26.48 -18.64
N PRO A 21 1.83 27.30 -18.16
CA PRO A 21 0.83 26.88 -17.17
C PRO A 21 -0.07 25.72 -17.61
N SER A 22 -0.13 25.41 -18.91
CA SER A 22 -1.01 24.38 -19.46
C SER A 22 -0.41 23.55 -20.61
N GLY A 23 0.87 23.78 -20.92
CA GLY A 23 1.58 23.03 -21.97
C GLY A 23 2.07 21.66 -21.51
N TRP A 24 2.45 20.80 -22.45
CA TRP A 24 3.05 19.50 -22.17
C TRP A 24 4.54 19.54 -22.55
N ALA A 25 5.43 19.11 -21.64
CA ALA A 25 6.86 18.96 -21.94
C ALA A 25 7.14 17.77 -22.88
N ALA A 26 6.29 16.74 -22.85
CA ALA A 26 6.32 15.58 -23.73
C ALA A 26 4.94 14.91 -23.81
N ALA A 27 4.64 14.27 -24.95
CA ALA A 27 3.43 13.46 -25.14
C ALA A 27 3.76 12.22 -25.97
N PHE A 28 3.35 11.05 -25.49
CA PHE A 28 3.60 9.76 -26.14
C PHE A 28 2.27 9.11 -26.50
N ASN A 29 1.93 9.07 -27.79
CA ASN A 29 0.74 8.41 -28.31
C ASN A 29 1.15 7.18 -29.13
N SER A 30 0.57 6.02 -28.85
CA SER A 30 0.90 4.77 -29.54
C SER A 30 -0.35 3.92 -29.78
N VAL A 31 -0.32 3.12 -30.84
CA VAL A 31 -1.24 1.99 -31.07
C VAL A 31 -0.38 0.72 -31.01
N GLY A 32 -0.45 -0.01 -29.90
CA GLY A 32 0.45 -1.12 -29.57
C GLY A 32 1.28 -0.81 -28.32
N ASN A 33 2.54 -1.27 -28.28
CA ASN A 33 3.43 -0.98 -27.15
C ASN A 33 3.73 0.53 -27.07
N GLY A 34 3.67 1.08 -25.86
CA GLY A 34 3.90 2.51 -25.57
C GLY A 34 5.28 2.77 -24.97
N VAL A 35 5.31 3.33 -23.78
CA VAL A 35 6.54 3.60 -23.03
C VAL A 35 6.97 2.35 -22.25
N TRP A 36 8.22 1.93 -22.43
CA TRP A 36 8.85 0.91 -21.60
C TRP A 36 9.98 1.56 -20.80
N ILE A 37 9.95 1.39 -19.48
CA ILE A 37 10.95 1.92 -18.54
C ILE A 37 11.60 0.72 -17.87
N GLY A 38 12.90 0.54 -18.09
CA GLY A 38 13.69 -0.53 -17.49
C GLY A 38 14.94 0.04 -16.82
N THR A 39 15.34 -0.58 -15.72
CA THR A 39 16.51 -0.18 -14.94
C THR A 39 17.22 -1.42 -14.38
N ALA A 40 18.49 -1.28 -13.96
CA ALA A 40 19.22 -2.35 -13.31
C ALA A 40 18.72 -2.56 -11.86
N MET A 41 19.06 -3.69 -11.22
CA MET A 41 18.74 -3.89 -9.80
C MET A 41 19.28 -2.74 -8.95
N SER A 42 18.50 -2.34 -7.93
CA SER A 42 18.82 -1.25 -7.00
C SER A 42 18.99 0.13 -7.65
N ARG A 43 18.18 0.40 -8.67
CA ARG A 43 18.07 1.71 -9.30
C ARG A 43 16.61 2.09 -9.42
N GLU A 44 16.37 3.39 -9.34
CA GLU A 44 15.05 3.95 -9.59
C GLU A 44 14.70 3.87 -11.08
N ALA A 45 13.53 3.33 -11.40
CA ALA A 45 13.03 3.27 -12.77
C ALA A 45 12.27 4.55 -13.15
N LEU A 46 11.40 5.02 -12.25
CA LEU A 46 10.51 6.16 -12.49
C LEU A 46 10.23 6.90 -11.18
N ARG A 47 10.43 8.22 -11.22
CA ARG A 47 9.96 9.16 -10.18
C ARG A 47 8.99 10.17 -10.80
N VAL A 48 7.83 10.36 -10.19
CA VAL A 48 6.87 11.39 -10.62
C VAL A 48 6.64 12.40 -9.49
N HIS A 49 7.17 13.62 -9.66
CA HIS A 49 7.21 14.65 -8.60
C HIS A 49 5.91 15.45 -8.40
N LEU A 50 4.85 15.20 -9.19
CA LEU A 50 3.56 15.92 -9.04
C LEU A 50 2.52 15.15 -8.21
N GLY A 51 2.89 14.00 -7.60
CA GLY A 51 1.95 13.21 -6.79
C GLY A 51 2.61 12.21 -5.82
N ASP A 52 3.89 12.40 -5.49
CA ASP A 52 4.63 11.59 -4.51
C ASP A 52 4.56 10.07 -4.74
N VAL A 53 4.64 9.66 -6.00
CA VAL A 53 4.76 8.24 -6.35
C VAL A 53 6.21 7.94 -6.68
N VAL A 54 6.80 7.05 -5.88
CA VAL A 54 8.15 6.51 -6.08
C VAL A 54 8.01 5.01 -6.35
N VAL A 55 8.68 4.54 -7.43
CA VAL A 55 8.84 3.12 -7.71
C VAL A 55 10.31 2.77 -7.54
N ASP A 56 10.63 2.09 -6.43
CA ASP A 56 12.00 1.72 -6.08
C ASP A 56 12.08 0.27 -5.62
N GLU A 57 13.01 -0.50 -6.20
CA GLU A 57 13.23 -1.93 -5.91
C GLU A 57 11.96 -2.80 -5.87
N GLY A 58 10.93 -2.45 -6.65
CA GLY A 58 9.65 -3.18 -6.68
C GLY A 58 8.63 -2.72 -5.63
N ASN A 59 8.97 -1.73 -4.80
CA ASN A 59 8.05 -1.05 -3.90
C ASN A 59 7.33 0.09 -4.64
N LEU A 60 6.06 0.29 -4.29
CA LEU A 60 5.27 1.44 -4.70
C LEU A 60 5.00 2.28 -3.46
N GLU A 61 5.70 3.41 -3.36
CA GLU A 61 5.58 4.32 -2.24
C GLU A 61 4.77 5.54 -2.69
N VAL A 62 3.73 5.86 -1.95
CA VAL A 62 2.76 6.89 -2.29
C VAL A 62 2.61 7.81 -1.09
N GLY A 63 2.98 9.09 -1.24
CA GLY A 63 2.76 10.08 -0.19
C GLY A 63 1.28 10.50 -0.05
N GLY A 64 0.50 10.33 -1.12
CA GLY A 64 -0.95 10.56 -1.15
C GLY A 64 -1.80 9.33 -0.80
N THR A 65 -3.00 9.25 -1.37
CA THR A 65 -3.94 8.14 -1.13
C THR A 65 -3.77 7.00 -2.14
N LYS A 66 -4.05 5.76 -1.70
CA LYS A 66 -4.22 4.60 -2.58
C LYS A 66 -5.72 4.33 -2.74
N SER A 67 -6.25 4.47 -3.95
CA SER A 67 -7.69 4.29 -4.20
C SER A 67 -8.03 3.61 -5.53
N ALA A 68 -9.14 2.87 -5.53
CA ALA A 68 -9.79 2.36 -6.73
C ALA A 68 -10.94 3.30 -7.14
N VAL A 69 -11.10 3.52 -8.44
CA VAL A 69 -12.28 4.19 -9.01
C VAL A 69 -13.30 3.13 -9.38
N VAL A 70 -14.49 3.21 -8.80
CA VAL A 70 -15.56 2.23 -9.00
C VAL A 70 -16.83 2.93 -9.45
N ASP A 71 -17.55 2.32 -10.39
CA ASP A 71 -18.83 2.83 -10.85
C ASP A 71 -19.95 2.48 -9.85
N THR A 72 -20.84 3.44 -9.58
CA THR A 72 -22.06 3.26 -8.79
C THR A 72 -23.24 3.94 -9.49
N GLN A 73 -24.47 3.66 -9.03
CA GLN A 73 -25.65 4.34 -9.57
C GLN A 73 -25.61 5.87 -9.36
N ASP A 74 -24.92 6.35 -8.32
CA ASP A 74 -24.75 7.78 -8.03
C ASP A 74 -23.47 8.38 -8.66
N GLY A 75 -22.87 7.68 -9.62
CA GLY A 75 -21.64 8.05 -10.31
C GLY A 75 -20.38 7.37 -9.73
N ARG A 76 -19.21 7.77 -10.22
CA ARG A 76 -17.94 7.16 -9.79
C ARG A 76 -17.60 7.52 -8.34
N ARG A 77 -17.02 6.57 -7.62
CA ARG A 77 -16.55 6.72 -6.24
C ARG A 77 -15.11 6.25 -6.09
N LEU A 78 -14.40 6.85 -5.14
CA LEU A 78 -13.09 6.39 -4.68
C LEU A 78 -13.30 5.44 -3.49
N LEU A 79 -12.69 4.26 -3.56
CA LEU A 79 -12.54 3.35 -2.43
C LEU A 79 -11.06 3.31 -2.02
N TYR A 80 -10.78 3.58 -0.75
CA TYR A 80 -9.42 3.70 -0.22
C TYR A 80 -8.92 2.39 0.39
N ALA A 81 -7.62 2.14 0.28
CA ALA A 81 -6.97 0.95 0.84
C ALA A 81 -6.70 1.10 2.36
N GLU A 82 -6.76 -0.02 3.09
CA GLU A 82 -6.30 -0.12 4.48
C GLU A 82 -4.77 -0.27 4.52
N GLU A 83 -4.10 0.50 5.38
CA GLU A 83 -2.64 0.44 5.58
C GLU A 83 -2.32 -0.18 6.94
N ALA A 84 -1.28 -1.03 6.99
CA ALA A 84 -0.81 -1.68 8.21
C ALA A 84 0.63 -1.26 8.53
N ALA A 85 1.01 -1.37 9.80
CA ALA A 85 2.37 -1.04 10.25
C ALA A 85 3.44 -2.06 9.80
N GLU A 86 3.01 -3.23 9.33
CA GLU A 86 3.83 -4.37 8.89
C GLU A 86 3.21 -4.98 7.62
N VAL A 87 3.95 -5.84 6.92
CA VAL A 87 3.49 -6.45 5.65
C VAL A 87 2.68 -7.73 5.89
N TRP A 88 1.35 -7.58 5.91
CA TRP A 88 0.39 -8.67 6.13
C TRP A 88 -0.40 -9.02 4.86
N PHE A 89 -0.64 -10.31 4.64
CA PHE A 89 -1.67 -10.80 3.71
C PHE A 89 -2.83 -11.41 4.48
N ALA A 90 -4.03 -11.27 3.90
CA ALA A 90 -5.26 -11.76 4.48
C ALA A 90 -5.99 -12.70 3.52
N ASP A 91 -6.64 -13.71 4.08
CA ASP A 91 -7.62 -14.55 3.39
C ASP A 91 -8.91 -14.62 4.21
N TYR A 92 -10.03 -14.78 3.51
CA TYR A 92 -11.38 -14.70 4.07
C TYR A 92 -12.17 -15.95 3.72
N GLY A 93 -12.94 -16.44 4.68
CA GLY A 93 -13.83 -17.56 4.44
C GLY A 93 -15.04 -17.56 5.35
N PHE A 94 -15.95 -18.47 5.04
CA PHE A 94 -17.15 -18.76 5.82
C PHE A 94 -17.16 -20.24 6.18
N ASP A 95 -17.69 -20.55 7.35
CA ASP A 95 -17.90 -21.92 7.79
C ASP A 95 -19.01 -21.98 8.85
N ARG A 96 -19.34 -23.19 9.29
CA ARG A 96 -20.37 -23.44 10.29
C ARG A 96 -19.87 -24.44 11.31
N LEU A 97 -20.17 -24.20 12.59
CA LEU A 97 -19.92 -25.20 13.61
C LEU A 97 -20.75 -26.47 13.32
N VAL A 98 -20.21 -27.64 13.64
CA VAL A 98 -20.96 -28.90 13.61
C VAL A 98 -20.79 -29.56 14.97
N GLY A 99 -21.83 -29.49 15.79
CA GLY A 99 -21.74 -30.00 17.17
C GLY A 99 -20.76 -29.21 18.06
N GLY A 100 -20.60 -27.91 17.79
CA GLY A 100 -19.82 -27.00 18.63
C GLY A 100 -18.35 -26.83 18.22
N SER A 101 -17.91 -27.38 17.08
CA SER A 101 -16.59 -27.05 16.53
C SER A 101 -16.58 -27.05 15.00
N SER A 102 -15.63 -26.34 14.41
CA SER A 102 -15.24 -26.51 13.01
C SER A 102 -13.73 -26.40 12.84
N LYS A 103 -13.17 -27.21 11.95
CA LYS A 103 -11.75 -27.22 11.60
C LYS A 103 -11.56 -26.62 10.22
N ILE A 104 -10.77 -25.56 10.15
CA ILE A 104 -10.52 -24.81 8.93
C ILE A 104 -9.12 -25.15 8.45
N THR A 105 -9.05 -25.67 7.23
CA THR A 105 -7.77 -25.89 6.53
C THR A 105 -7.39 -24.62 5.80
N ILE A 106 -6.15 -24.16 6.00
CA ILE A 106 -5.63 -23.02 5.26
C ILE A 106 -5.36 -23.46 3.82
N ASP A 107 -5.77 -22.63 2.84
CA ASP A 107 -5.52 -22.92 1.44
C ASP A 107 -4.00 -23.13 1.19
N PRO A 108 -3.58 -24.26 0.59
CA PRO A 108 -2.17 -24.55 0.40
C PRO A 108 -1.42 -23.55 -0.49
N VAL A 109 -2.11 -22.85 -1.39
CA VAL A 109 -1.53 -21.77 -2.21
C VAL A 109 -1.39 -20.50 -1.39
N PHE A 110 -2.39 -20.13 -0.59
CA PHE A 110 -2.24 -19.01 0.35
C PHE A 110 -1.07 -19.26 1.32
N ALA A 111 -0.96 -20.47 1.87
CA ALA A 111 0.14 -20.87 2.77
C ALA A 111 1.54 -20.74 2.14
N GLN A 112 1.66 -20.75 0.81
CA GLN A 112 2.94 -20.51 0.12
C GLN A 112 3.33 -19.01 0.07
N THR A 113 2.40 -18.10 0.36
CA THR A 113 2.60 -16.65 0.27
C THR A 113 2.90 -15.99 1.62
N VAL A 114 2.66 -16.69 2.72
CA VAL A 114 2.76 -16.17 4.09
C VAL A 114 3.60 -17.07 4.99
N ASN A 115 4.12 -16.52 6.08
CA ASN A 115 4.87 -17.27 7.08
C ASN A 115 3.95 -17.73 8.23
N LEU A 116 3.43 -18.96 8.12
CA LEU A 116 2.62 -19.58 9.18
C LEU A 116 3.45 -20.21 10.30
N GLY A 117 4.78 -20.22 10.17
CA GLY A 117 5.70 -20.63 11.24
C GLY A 117 5.82 -19.59 12.37
N GLN A 118 5.35 -18.35 12.12
CA GLN A 118 5.24 -17.30 13.11
C GLN A 118 3.78 -17.11 13.57
N PRO A 119 3.54 -16.40 14.69
CA PRO A 119 2.18 -16.05 15.10
C PRO A 119 1.42 -15.31 14.00
N TYR A 120 0.21 -15.78 13.71
CA TYR A 120 -0.74 -15.15 12.79
C TYR A 120 -2.07 -14.90 13.47
N HIS A 121 -2.86 -13.96 12.96
CA HIS A 121 -4.16 -13.63 13.52
C HIS A 121 -5.28 -14.41 12.84
N VAL A 122 -6.29 -14.79 13.61
CA VAL A 122 -7.57 -15.28 13.09
C VAL A 122 -8.65 -14.48 13.80
N PHE A 123 -9.40 -13.71 13.02
CA PHE A 123 -10.57 -12.98 13.49
C PHE A 123 -11.81 -13.76 13.07
N VAL A 124 -12.78 -13.92 13.98
CA VAL A 124 -14.03 -14.64 13.72
C VAL A 124 -15.20 -13.72 14.00
N GLN A 125 -16.13 -13.62 13.05
CA GLN A 125 -17.42 -12.94 13.22
C GLN A 125 -18.53 -13.97 13.11
N VAL A 126 -19.23 -14.20 14.22
CA VAL A 126 -20.36 -15.13 14.31
C VAL A 126 -21.63 -14.47 13.80
N TYR A 127 -22.49 -15.24 13.13
CA TYR A 127 -23.80 -14.82 12.61
C TYR A 127 -24.94 -15.53 13.34
N GLY A 128 -24.99 -15.40 14.66
CA GLY A 128 -26.02 -15.99 15.52
C GLY A 128 -25.67 -15.85 16.99
N GLU A 129 -26.49 -16.45 17.86
CA GLU A 129 -26.30 -16.42 19.31
C GLU A 129 -25.29 -17.47 19.76
N ALA A 130 -24.01 -17.15 19.61
CA ALA A 130 -22.93 -18.02 20.06
C ALA A 130 -21.64 -17.25 20.40
N ASP A 131 -21.01 -17.68 21.48
CA ASP A 131 -19.67 -17.28 21.88
C ASP A 131 -18.68 -18.34 21.41
N VAL A 132 -17.73 -17.95 20.57
CA VAL A 132 -16.72 -18.85 20.00
C VAL A 132 -15.30 -18.39 20.31
N TYR A 133 -14.35 -19.30 20.19
CA TYR A 133 -12.93 -18.99 20.29
C TYR A 133 -12.10 -19.83 19.32
N VAL A 134 -10.95 -19.29 18.92
CA VAL A 134 -9.98 -19.98 18.05
C VAL A 134 -9.00 -20.76 18.91
N THR A 135 -8.71 -22.00 18.53
CA THR A 135 -7.69 -22.88 19.12
C THR A 135 -6.92 -23.61 18.02
N ASP A 136 -5.89 -24.37 18.41
CA ASP A 136 -5.16 -25.30 17.56
C ASP A 136 -4.63 -24.70 16.25
N ARG A 137 -4.22 -23.43 16.31
CA ARG A 137 -3.52 -22.74 15.22
C ARG A 137 -2.22 -23.48 14.89
N SER A 138 -2.09 -23.86 13.64
CA SER A 138 -0.93 -24.55 13.08
C SER A 138 -0.63 -24.02 11.67
N ILE A 139 0.40 -24.58 11.02
CA ILE A 139 0.75 -24.24 9.64
C ILE A 139 -0.26 -24.79 8.61
N VAL A 140 -1.14 -25.72 9.00
CA VAL A 140 -2.13 -26.34 8.09
C VAL A 140 -3.54 -25.81 8.29
N GLY A 141 -3.81 -25.15 9.43
CA GLY A 141 -5.18 -24.83 9.82
C GLY A 141 -5.33 -24.35 11.24
N PHE A 142 -6.58 -24.11 11.63
CA PHE A 142 -7.00 -23.75 12.98
C PHE A 142 -8.41 -24.31 13.26
N GLU A 143 -8.79 -24.37 14.54
CA GLU A 143 -10.12 -24.83 14.95
C GLU A 143 -10.89 -23.67 15.61
N VAL A 144 -12.17 -23.51 15.26
CA VAL A 144 -13.11 -22.63 15.94
C VAL A 144 -14.01 -23.49 16.80
N ARG A 145 -14.12 -23.17 18.09
CA ARG A 145 -14.90 -23.93 19.07
C ARG A 145 -15.94 -23.05 19.75
N LEU A 146 -17.09 -23.65 20.02
CA LEU A 146 -18.13 -23.07 20.83
C LEU A 146 -17.69 -23.03 22.30
N ARG A 147 -17.87 -21.87 22.93
CA ARG A 147 -17.89 -21.74 24.39
C ARG A 147 -19.32 -21.89 24.92
N GLN A 148 -20.28 -21.19 24.30
CA GLN A 148 -21.69 -21.20 24.69
C GLN A 148 -22.57 -20.76 23.51
N GLY A 149 -23.81 -21.26 23.42
CA GLY A 149 -24.79 -20.86 22.42
C GLY A 149 -25.10 -21.94 21.38
N ASP A 150 -25.46 -21.54 20.17
CA ASP A 150 -25.81 -22.46 19.08
C ASP A 150 -24.59 -23.27 18.59
N PRO A 151 -24.58 -24.61 18.75
CA PRO A 151 -23.48 -25.47 18.30
C PRO A 151 -23.41 -25.65 16.78
N ASN A 152 -24.34 -25.07 16.02
CA ASN A 152 -24.33 -25.10 14.56
C ASN A 152 -24.37 -23.70 13.92
N VAL A 153 -23.89 -22.68 14.66
CA VAL A 153 -23.85 -21.31 14.18
C VAL A 153 -22.92 -21.14 12.98
N GLU A 154 -23.31 -20.30 12.04
CA GLU A 154 -22.47 -19.85 10.92
C GLU A 154 -21.56 -18.71 11.36
N PHE A 155 -20.36 -18.65 10.78
CA PHE A 155 -19.41 -17.57 11.03
C PHE A 155 -18.57 -17.29 9.79
N SER A 156 -18.03 -16.08 9.73
CA SER A 156 -16.92 -15.75 8.84
C SER A 156 -15.62 -15.69 9.62
N TYR A 157 -14.51 -15.90 8.92
CA TYR A 157 -13.18 -15.69 9.47
C TYR A 157 -12.32 -14.85 8.53
N ARG A 158 -11.37 -14.12 9.13
CA ARG A 158 -10.24 -13.49 8.44
C ARG A 158 -8.95 -14.02 9.06
N ILE A 159 -8.16 -14.75 8.29
CA ILE A 159 -6.79 -15.10 8.67
C ILE A 159 -5.86 -13.99 8.15
N VAL A 160 -4.93 -13.55 8.99
CA VAL A 160 -3.94 -12.50 8.65
C VAL A 160 -2.57 -12.98 9.08
N ALA A 161 -1.66 -13.17 8.11
CA ALA A 161 -0.31 -13.71 8.32
C ALA A 161 0.74 -12.85 7.61
N LYS A 162 1.96 -12.78 8.18
CA LYS A 162 3.04 -11.97 7.61
C LYS A 162 3.41 -12.52 6.24
N ARG A 163 3.63 -11.64 5.26
CA ARG A 163 4.10 -12.03 3.94
C ARG A 163 5.46 -12.73 4.06
N LEU A 164 5.59 -13.88 3.40
CA LEU A 164 6.82 -14.65 3.40
C LEU A 164 7.97 -13.84 2.78
N GLY A 165 9.08 -13.70 3.50
CA GLY A 165 10.26 -12.93 3.10
C GLY A 165 10.22 -11.43 3.44
N PHE A 166 9.16 -10.96 4.10
CA PHE A 166 8.97 -9.54 4.49
C PHE A 166 8.64 -9.40 5.98
N GLU A 167 8.93 -10.42 6.80
CA GLU A 167 8.44 -10.56 8.17
C GLU A 167 8.99 -9.48 9.13
N ASP A 168 10.17 -8.96 8.83
CA ASP A 168 10.88 -7.99 9.68
C ASP A 168 10.57 -6.53 9.31
N GLN A 169 9.83 -6.29 8.23
CA GLN A 169 9.50 -4.93 7.79
C GLN A 169 8.41 -4.32 8.67
N ARG A 170 8.74 -3.19 9.30
CA ARG A 170 7.80 -2.50 10.19
C ARG A 170 8.09 -1.00 10.28
N LEU A 171 7.17 -0.16 9.78
CA LEU A 171 7.26 1.30 9.84
C LEU A 171 8.66 1.83 9.44
N GLU A 172 9.18 1.36 8.32
CA GLU A 172 10.46 1.84 7.79
C GLU A 172 10.42 3.34 7.52
N SER A 173 11.58 3.99 7.63
CA SER A 173 11.69 5.43 7.43
C SER A 173 11.60 5.79 5.93
N ALA A 174 10.56 6.52 5.55
CA ALA A 174 10.39 7.08 4.21
C ALA A 174 11.22 8.37 4.02
N ARG A 175 12.55 8.31 4.21
CA ARG A 175 13.44 9.49 4.19
C ARG A 175 13.35 10.35 2.93
N TRP A 176 12.96 9.76 1.80
CA TRP A 176 12.79 10.48 0.54
C TRP A 176 11.62 11.49 0.58
N ALA A 177 10.68 11.32 1.51
CA ALA A 177 9.52 12.18 1.70
C ALA A 177 9.73 13.26 2.76
N ASP A 178 10.81 13.16 3.57
CA ASP A 178 11.11 14.15 4.62
C ASP A 178 11.33 15.54 4.01
N GLY A 179 10.66 16.56 4.57
CA GLY A 179 10.79 17.97 4.14
C GLY A 179 9.97 18.38 2.91
N LYS A 180 9.15 17.49 2.33
CA LYS A 180 8.21 17.84 1.24
C LYS A 180 6.92 18.45 1.80
N SER A 181 6.65 19.72 1.47
CA SER A 181 5.59 20.52 2.09
C SER A 181 4.15 20.07 1.80
N HIS A 182 3.88 19.42 0.67
CA HIS A 182 2.52 18.95 0.32
C HIS A 182 2.12 17.62 0.99
N LEU A 183 3.05 16.96 1.71
CA LEU A 183 2.79 15.75 2.50
C LEU A 183 2.59 16.04 3.99
N GLN A 184 2.76 17.29 4.39
CA GLN A 184 2.52 17.75 5.74
C GLN A 184 1.21 18.54 5.71
N PRO A 185 0.12 18.12 6.41
CA PRO A 185 -0.93 19.07 6.73
C PRO A 185 -0.27 20.16 7.55
N GLU A 186 -0.26 21.39 7.04
CA GLU A 186 0.43 22.52 7.66
C GLU A 186 0.10 22.58 9.15
N TRP A 187 1.05 22.19 10.01
CA TRP A 187 0.91 22.42 11.43
C TRP A 187 1.15 23.91 11.65
N PRO A 188 0.27 24.65 12.34
CA PRO A 188 0.42 26.09 12.47
C PRO A 188 1.57 26.36 13.46
N MET A 189 2.78 26.51 12.94
CA MET A 189 3.84 27.19 13.70
C MET A 189 3.63 28.68 13.52
N ASN A 190 3.19 29.32 14.60
CA ASN A 190 3.22 30.78 14.78
C ASN A 190 4.43 31.39 14.06
N ALA A 191 4.19 32.04 12.92
CA ALA A 191 5.22 32.81 12.26
C ALA A 191 5.42 34.12 13.04
N PRO A 192 6.62 34.46 13.53
CA PRO A 192 6.89 35.83 13.95
C PRO A 192 6.84 36.72 12.71
N ASN A 193 6.09 37.82 12.80
CA ASN A 193 5.91 38.82 11.73
C ASN A 193 7.25 39.21 11.09
N LEU A 194 7.44 38.86 9.82
CA LEU A 194 8.49 39.41 8.98
C LEU A 194 8.07 40.81 8.51
N VAL A 195 8.70 41.85 9.06
CA VAL A 195 8.63 43.22 8.55
C VAL A 195 9.49 43.29 7.28
N LEU A 196 8.87 43.58 6.14
CA LEU A 196 9.59 43.79 4.88
C LEU A 196 10.22 45.19 4.84
N PRO A 197 11.44 45.36 4.31
CA PRO A 197 12.06 46.67 4.17
C PRO A 197 11.37 47.48 3.08
N SER A 198 11.11 48.77 3.36
CA SER A 198 10.54 49.72 2.41
C SER A 198 11.51 49.98 1.27
N VAL A 199 11.03 49.86 0.04
CA VAL A 199 11.76 50.26 -1.16
C VAL A 199 11.83 51.79 -1.17
N SER A 200 13.04 52.36 -1.14
CA SER A 200 13.24 53.79 -1.36
C SER A 200 13.02 54.10 -2.83
N GLU A 201 11.92 54.77 -3.16
CA GLU A 201 11.82 55.48 -4.43
C GLU A 201 12.67 56.75 -4.33
N THR A 202 13.65 56.87 -5.21
CA THR A 202 14.23 58.17 -5.55
C THR A 202 14.40 58.29 -7.06
N PRO A 203 14.31 59.53 -7.58
CA PRO A 203 13.65 59.86 -8.85
C PRO A 203 14.55 59.78 -10.09
#